data_AF-A0A960E099-F1
#
_entry.id   AF-A0A960E099-F1
#
_cell.length_a   1.000
_cell.length_b   1.000
_cell.length_c   1.000
_cell.angle_alpha   90.00
_cell.angle_beta   90.00
_cell.angle_gamma   90.00
#
_symmetry.space_group_name_H-M   'P 1'
#
loop_
_entity.id
_entity.type
_entity.pdbx_description
1 polymer ?
#
loop_
_entity_poly.entity_id
_entity_poly.type
_entity_poly.pdbx_seq_one_letter_code
_entity_poly.pdbx_strand_id
1 'polypeptide(L)'
;MPVPTPEPRHLDDGCPLCVAERLTVWHHEDDVCWVADCTICATPMVVWKGHGTEPPDHERGHMMAVLLRVATERLGAHWVDANMRNIPDHFHAHARPEGGFFGPGGGPGRLVP
;
A
#
# COMPACT_ATOMS: atom_id res chain seq x y z
N MET A 1 8.32 16.21 26.61
CA MET A 1 7.02 16.27 25.93
C MET A 1 6.49 14.85 25.84
N PRO A 2 5.35 14.49 26.44
CA PRO A 2 4.75 13.18 26.21
C PRO A 2 4.42 13.07 24.72
N VAL A 3 4.88 12.00 24.07
CA VAL A 3 4.42 11.64 22.74
C VAL A 3 2.95 11.24 22.91
N PRO A 4 1.98 11.86 22.20
CA PRO A 4 0.60 11.42 22.31
C PRO A 4 0.54 9.95 21.92
N THR A 5 -0.06 9.13 22.78
CA THR A 5 -0.42 7.75 22.43
C THR A 5 -1.30 7.82 21.19
N PRO A 6 -1.02 7.03 20.13
CA PRO A 6 -1.86 7.06 18.94
C PRO A 6 -3.30 6.71 19.35
N GLU A 7 -4.25 7.53 18.88
CA GLU A 7 -5.67 7.23 19.06
C GLU A 7 -5.99 5.87 18.43
N PRO A 8 -6.96 5.11 18.99
CA PRO A 8 -7.36 3.84 18.41
C PRO A 8 -7.79 4.06 16.95
N ARG A 9 -7.15 3.34 16.02
CA ARG A 9 -7.54 3.40 14.61
C ARG A 9 -8.91 2.77 14.44
N HIS A 10 -9.72 3.35 13.56
CA HIS A 10 -10.98 2.76 13.14
C HIS A 10 -10.70 1.48 12.33
N LEU A 11 -11.43 0.41 12.60
CA LEU A 11 -11.34 -0.88 11.92
C LEU A 11 -12.76 -1.30 11.48
N ASP A 12 -12.84 -2.05 10.38
CA ASP A 12 -14.07 -2.69 9.91
C ASP A 12 -13.83 -4.21 9.76
N ASP A 13 -14.54 -5.02 10.56
CA ASP A 13 -14.42 -6.49 10.53
C ASP A 13 -14.86 -7.11 9.19
N GLY A 14 -15.66 -6.38 8.40
CA GLY A 14 -16.06 -6.76 7.05
C GLY A 14 -15.03 -6.41 5.97
N CYS A 15 -14.03 -5.58 6.29
CA CYS A 15 -12.99 -5.18 5.36
C CYS A 15 -11.83 -6.20 5.38
N PRO A 16 -11.51 -6.87 4.25
CA PRO A 16 -10.44 -7.86 4.24
C PRO A 16 -9.05 -7.27 4.47
N LEU A 17 -8.86 -5.95 4.24
CA LEU A 17 -7.61 -5.25 4.55
C LEU A 17 -7.46 -4.92 6.04
N CYS A 18 -8.56 -4.73 6.78
CA CYS A 18 -8.56 -4.63 8.24
C CYS A 18 -8.28 -5.98 8.88
N VAL A 19 -8.88 -7.06 8.36
CA VAL A 19 -8.65 -8.44 8.85
C VAL A 19 -7.20 -8.87 8.62
N ALA A 20 -6.58 -8.43 7.52
CA ALA A 20 -5.17 -8.62 7.20
C ALA A 20 -4.72 -10.10 7.24
N GLU A 21 -5.52 -11.00 6.66
CA GLU A 21 -5.16 -12.42 6.57
C GLU A 21 -3.85 -12.61 5.77
N ARG A 22 -2.92 -13.42 6.30
CA ARG A 22 -1.58 -13.59 5.72
C ARG A 22 -1.56 -14.59 4.56
N LEU A 23 -2.17 -14.21 3.44
CA LEU A 23 -2.34 -15.06 2.26
C LEU A 23 -1.09 -15.12 1.34
N THR A 24 -0.21 -14.13 1.44
CA THR A 24 0.96 -13.95 0.56
C THR A 24 2.22 -13.65 1.37
N VAL A 25 3.34 -13.39 0.70
CA VAL A 25 4.59 -13.01 1.38
C VAL A 25 4.44 -11.63 2.02
N TRP A 26 4.72 -11.55 3.32
CA TRP A 26 4.79 -10.31 4.07
C TRP A 26 6.24 -9.82 4.12
N HIS A 27 6.43 -8.53 3.88
CA HIS A 27 7.74 -7.87 3.85
C HIS A 27 7.93 -6.92 5.02
N HIS A 28 6.84 -6.39 5.56
CA HIS A 28 6.87 -5.41 6.64
C HIS A 28 5.56 -5.41 7.43
N GLU A 29 5.65 -5.13 8.72
CA GLU A 29 4.53 -4.81 9.58
C GLU A 29 5.00 -3.93 10.73
N ASP A 30 4.29 -2.84 11.00
CA ASP A 30 4.48 -2.00 12.18
C ASP A 30 3.14 -1.47 12.68
N ASP A 31 3.16 -0.48 13.57
CA ASP A 31 1.93 0.09 14.13
C ASP A 31 1.08 0.82 13.09
N VAL A 32 1.66 1.35 12.00
CA VAL A 32 0.96 2.16 11.00
C VAL A 32 0.45 1.32 9.83
N CYS A 33 1.25 0.36 9.36
CA CYS A 33 0.97 -0.32 8.10
C CYS A 33 1.55 -1.73 8.04
N TRP A 34 1.15 -2.45 7.01
CA TRP A 34 1.80 -3.69 6.58
C TRP A 34 2.08 -3.64 5.07
N VAL A 35 3.10 -4.38 4.65
CA VAL A 35 3.43 -4.57 3.23
C VAL A 35 3.49 -6.05 2.92
N ALA A 36 2.71 -6.48 1.94
CA ALA A 36 2.68 -7.85 1.45
C ALA A 36 2.51 -7.86 -0.07
N ASP A 37 2.80 -8.98 -0.72
CA ASP A 37 2.49 -9.13 -2.15
C ASP A 37 0.97 -9.18 -2.36
N CYS A 38 0.46 -8.42 -3.32
CA CYS A 38 -0.95 -8.49 -3.68
C CYS A 38 -1.30 -9.83 -4.34
N THR A 39 -2.38 -10.48 -3.90
CA THR A 39 -2.88 -11.74 -4.48
C THR A 39 -3.26 -11.64 -5.95
N ILE A 40 -3.62 -10.45 -6.44
CA ILE A 40 -4.06 -10.22 -7.82
C ILE A 40 -2.89 -9.77 -8.70
N CYS A 41 -2.09 -8.84 -8.18
CA CYS A 41 -1.06 -8.16 -8.98
C CYS A 41 0.33 -8.79 -8.85
N ALA A 42 0.55 -9.63 -7.84
CA ALA A 42 1.84 -10.22 -7.48
C ALA A 42 2.97 -9.18 -7.29
N THR A 43 2.62 -7.96 -6.85
CA THR A 43 3.58 -6.90 -6.51
C THR A 43 3.37 -6.40 -5.08
N PRO A 44 4.39 -5.79 -4.45
CA PRO A 44 4.28 -5.24 -3.11
C PRO A 44 3.14 -4.22 -3.02
N MET A 45 2.30 -4.39 -2.00
CA MET A 45 1.18 -3.53 -1.65
C MET A 45 1.34 -3.09 -0.21
N VAL A 46 1.36 -1.78 0.03
CA VAL A 46 1.26 -1.22 1.38
C VAL A 46 -0.20 -0.97 1.71
N VAL A 47 -0.58 -1.28 2.93
CA VAL A 47 -1.93 -1.09 3.44
C VAL A 47 -1.87 -0.40 4.78
N TRP A 48 -2.70 0.63 4.94
CA TRP A 48 -2.85 1.32 6.21
C TRP A 48 -3.55 0.40 7.22
N LYS A 49 -3.09 0.39 8.47
CA LYS A 49 -3.80 -0.38 9.52
C LYS A 49 -5.13 0.25 9.93
N GLY A 50 -5.33 1.55 9.68
CA GLY A 50 -6.63 2.19 9.84
C GLY A 50 -7.54 1.95 8.64
N HIS A 51 -8.85 1.90 8.90
CA HIS A 51 -9.88 1.89 7.87
C HIS A 51 -10.21 3.32 7.41
N GLY A 52 -10.48 3.48 6.12
CA GLY A 52 -10.71 4.76 5.46
C GLY A 52 -9.68 5.05 4.37
N THR A 53 -9.93 6.10 3.58
CA THR A 53 -9.14 6.43 2.39
C THR A 53 -8.12 7.56 2.60
N GLU A 54 -8.22 8.25 3.74
CA GLU A 54 -7.47 9.48 4.03
C GLU A 54 -6.61 9.32 5.30
N PRO A 55 -5.54 8.50 5.25
CA PRO A 55 -4.58 8.44 6.35
C PRO A 55 -3.95 9.82 6.60
N PRO A 56 -3.64 10.15 7.87
CA PRO A 56 -2.88 11.36 8.18
C PRO A 56 -1.58 11.47 7.38
N ASP A 57 -1.18 12.68 7.00
CA ASP A 57 -0.02 12.90 6.11
C ASP A 57 1.26 12.22 6.58
N HIS A 58 1.51 12.19 7.90
CA HIS A 58 2.69 11.54 8.47
C HIS A 58 2.64 10.00 8.32
N GLU A 59 1.47 9.38 8.49
CA GLU A 59 1.28 7.96 8.28
C GLU A 59 1.32 7.62 6.78
N ARG A 60 0.75 8.47 5.93
CA ARG A 60 0.86 8.37 4.47
C ARG A 60 2.31 8.40 4.02
N GLY A 61 3.09 9.38 4.50
CA GLY A 61 4.52 9.51 4.20
C GLY A 61 5.32 8.30 4.67
N HIS A 62 5.04 7.81 5.88
CA HIS A 62 5.64 6.59 6.42
C HIS A 62 5.35 5.37 5.54
N MET A 63 4.09 5.14 5.17
CA MET A 63 3.67 4.05 4.28
C MET A 63 4.39 4.11 2.93
N MET A 64 4.51 5.30 2.33
CA MET A 64 5.22 5.46 1.06
C MET A 64 6.71 5.12 1.21
N ALA A 65 7.37 5.56 2.28
CA ALA A 65 8.76 5.22 2.53
C ALA A 65 8.99 3.71 2.70
N VAL A 66 8.11 3.03 3.46
CA VAL A 66 8.16 1.58 3.64
C VAL A 66 7.93 0.86 2.31
N LEU A 67 6.92 1.26 1.54
CA LEU A 67 6.62 0.65 0.24
C LEU A 67 7.79 0.79 -0.73
N LEU A 68 8.36 1.99 -0.86
CA LEU A 68 9.48 2.27 -1.78
C LEU A 68 10.72 1.45 -1.41
N ARG A 69 11.01 1.28 -0.11
CA ARG A 69 12.11 0.43 0.34
C ARG A 69 11.91 -1.02 -0.11
N VAL A 70 10.75 -1.61 0.22
CA VAL A 70 10.43 -2.99 -0.17
C VAL A 70 10.42 -3.15 -1.69
N ALA A 71 9.84 -2.20 -2.41
CA ALA A 71 9.77 -2.22 -3.86
C ALA A 71 11.14 -2.11 -4.53
N THR A 72 12.05 -1.29 -3.99
CA THR A 72 13.44 -1.20 -4.48
C THR A 72 14.14 -2.55 -4.37
N GLU A 73 13.99 -3.23 -3.22
CA GLU A 73 14.62 -4.53 -2.98
C GLU A 73 14.01 -5.64 -3.85
N ARG A 74 12.70 -5.61 -4.10
CA ARG A 74 11.95 -6.67 -4.79
C ARG A 74 11.89 -6.51 -6.31
N LEU A 75 11.80 -5.27 -6.79
CA LEU A 75 11.48 -4.96 -8.19
C LEU A 75 12.57 -4.14 -8.89
N GLY A 76 13.46 -3.46 -8.15
CA GLY A 76 14.35 -2.47 -8.74
C GLY A 76 13.58 -1.21 -9.16
N ALA A 77 13.61 -0.84 -10.44
CA ALA A 77 12.90 0.33 -10.95
C ALA A 77 11.37 0.14 -10.90
N HIS A 78 10.65 1.08 -10.30
CA HIS A 78 9.21 0.98 -10.04
C HIS A 78 8.54 2.36 -9.92
N TRP A 79 7.20 2.35 -9.95
CA TRP A 79 6.34 3.49 -9.65
C TRP A 79 5.21 3.08 -8.70
N VAL A 80 4.51 4.05 -8.10
CA VAL A 80 3.45 3.79 -7.12
C VAL A 80 2.06 4.03 -7.72
N ASP A 81 1.19 3.02 -7.60
CA ASP A 81 -0.22 3.04 -7.98
C ASP A 81 -1.09 3.08 -6.72
N ALA A 82 -1.63 4.25 -6.40
CA ALA A 82 -2.53 4.45 -5.26
C ALA A 82 -4.03 4.31 -5.62
N ASN A 83 -4.36 3.77 -6.79
CA ASN A 83 -5.75 3.56 -7.19
C ASN A 83 -6.35 2.33 -6.47
N MET A 84 -7.18 2.62 -5.47
CA MET A 84 -7.87 1.65 -4.60
C MET A 84 -9.04 0.98 -5.33
N ARG A 85 -8.77 0.04 -6.24
CA ARG A 85 -9.80 -0.53 -7.14
C ARG A 85 -10.82 -1.40 -6.40
N ASN A 86 -10.41 -2.59 -5.96
CA ASN A 86 -11.35 -3.59 -5.45
C ASN A 86 -11.83 -3.32 -4.02
N ILE A 87 -11.09 -2.50 -3.27
CA ILE A 87 -11.39 -2.15 -1.89
C ILE A 87 -11.26 -0.62 -1.78
N PRO A 88 -12.20 0.11 -2.39
CA PRO A 88 -12.07 1.55 -2.61
C PRO A 88 -12.21 2.40 -1.35
N ASP A 89 -12.67 1.82 -0.25
CA ASP A 89 -12.89 2.46 1.05
C ASP A 89 -11.72 2.30 2.03
N HIS A 90 -10.68 1.54 1.67
CA HIS A 90 -9.51 1.30 2.53
C HIS A 90 -8.21 1.68 1.83
N PHE A 91 -7.44 2.58 2.45
CA PHE A 91 -6.20 3.07 1.88
C PHE A 91 -5.15 1.98 1.67
N HIS A 92 -4.79 1.77 0.40
CA HIS A 92 -3.68 0.94 -0.01
C HIS A 92 -3.03 1.48 -1.29
N ALA A 93 -1.77 1.12 -1.50
CA ALA A 93 -1.04 1.45 -2.72
C ALA A 93 -0.13 0.30 -3.13
N HIS A 94 0.07 0.16 -4.43
CA HIS A 94 0.93 -0.87 -5.02
C HIS A 94 2.19 -0.26 -5.57
N ALA A 95 3.32 -0.94 -5.40
CA ALA A 95 4.47 -0.74 -6.25
C ALA A 95 4.29 -1.52 -7.55
N ARG A 96 4.64 -0.89 -8.67
CA ARG A 96 4.53 -1.44 -10.02
C ARG A 96 5.90 -1.40 -10.68
N PRO A 97 6.43 -2.52 -11.20
CA PRO A 97 7.71 -2.50 -11.90
C PRO A 97 7.64 -1.59 -13.14
N GLU A 98 8.72 -0.89 -13.42
CA GLU A 98 8.86 -0.14 -14.67
C GLU A 98 8.78 -1.10 -15.87
N GLY A 99 8.06 -0.70 -16.92
CA GLY A 99 7.83 -1.56 -18.10
C GLY A 99 6.89 -2.75 -17.87
N GLY A 100 6.35 -2.95 -16.66
CA GLY A 100 5.34 -3.96 -16.39
C GLY A 100 3.99 -3.63 -17.04
N PHE A 101 3.33 -4.64 -17.62
CA PHE A 101 1.98 -4.50 -18.19
C PHE A 101 0.92 -4.89 -17.15
N PHE A 102 0.02 -3.97 -16.80
CA PHE A 102 -1.10 -4.23 -15.88
C PHE A 102 -2.42 -3.70 -16.46
N GLY A 103 -2.95 -4.39 -17.46
CA GLY A 103 -4.30 -4.17 -18.01
C GLY A 103 -4.52 -2.80 -18.70
N PRO A 104 -5.73 -2.55 -19.24
CA PRO A 104 -6.07 -1.26 -19.84
C PRO A 104 -5.98 -0.14 -18.80
N GLY A 105 -5.05 0.80 -18.99
CA GLY A 105 -4.89 2.00 -18.14
C GLY A 105 -3.86 1.90 -17.01
N GLY A 106 -3.09 0.81 -16.89
CA GLY A 106 -2.14 0.57 -15.79
C GLY A 106 -0.66 0.71 -16.14
N GLY A 107 -0.30 1.51 -17.13
CA GLY A 107 1.10 1.86 -17.42
C GLY A 107 1.41 3.30 -17.00
N PRO A 108 2.68 3.66 -16.75
CA PRO A 108 3.05 5.06 -16.64
C PRO A 108 2.62 5.74 -17.95
N GLY A 109 1.75 6.74 -17.85
CA GLY A 109 1.35 7.55 -18.99
C GLY A 109 2.64 8.05 -19.65
N ARG A 110 2.91 7.56 -20.86
CA ARG A 110 4.05 8.00 -21.66
C ARG A 110 3.90 9.50 -21.84
N LEU A 111 4.69 10.30 -21.11
CA LEU A 111 5.00 11.64 -21.58
C LEU A 111 5.84 11.45 -22.85
N VAL A 112 5.15 11.48 -23.98
CA VAL A 112 5.75 11.74 -25.30
C VAL A 112 6.12 13.23 -25.32
N PRO A 113 7.29 13.61 -25.88
CA PRO A 113 7.81 14.98 -25.84
C PRO A 113 6.91 16.00 -26.53
#